data_AF-A0A6G1FBM2-F1
#
_entry.id   AF-A0A6G1FBM2-F1
#
_cell.length_a   1.000
_cell.length_b   1.000
_cell.length_c   1.000
_cell.angle_alpha   90.00
_cell.angle_beta   90.00
_cell.angle_gamma   90.00
#
_symmetry.space_group_name_H-M   'P 1'
#
loop_
_entity.id
_entity.type
_entity.pdbx_description
1 polymer ?
#
loop_
_entity_poly.entity_id
_entity_poly.type
_entity_poly.pdbx_seq_one_letter_code
_entity_poly.pdbx_strand_id
1 'polypeptide(L)' 'MDEEALLAELTKVKGVGEWTVHMLMIFLLHRPDVLPSGDLGVCKGVQELYPLPSLPKPEEMAALCERWRPYRSVGA' A
#
# COMPACT_ATOMS: atom_id res chain seq x y z
N MET A 1 -9.45 -2.97 -14.99
CA MET A 1 -8.73 -3.90 -14.10
C MET A 1 -8.76 -3.30 -12.71
N ASP A 2 -9.13 -4.12 -11.73
CA ASP A 2 -9.01 -3.84 -10.31
C ASP A 2 -7.56 -4.06 -9.84
N GLU A 3 -7.31 -3.83 -8.55
CA GLU A 3 -6.00 -3.99 -7.92
C GLU A 3 -5.51 -5.44 -8.03
N GLU A 4 -6.38 -6.40 -7.72
CA GLU A 4 -6.08 -7.82 -7.77
C GLU A 4 -5.67 -8.28 -9.17
N ALA A 5 -6.37 -7.83 -10.22
CA ALA A 5 -5.99 -8.17 -11.60
C ALA A 5 -4.66 -7.53 -12.01
N LEU A 6 -4.36 -6.29 -11.56
CA LEU A 6 -3.07 -5.65 -11.85
C LEU A 6 -1.92 -6.38 -11.17
N LEU A 7 -2.09 -6.76 -9.89
CA LEU A 7 -1.11 -7.57 -9.16
C LEU A 7 -0.89 -8.92 -9.85
N ALA A 8 -1.96 -9.63 -10.20
CA ALA A 8 -1.87 -10.95 -10.82
C ALA A 8 -1.15 -10.91 -12.18
N GLU A 9 -1.37 -9.88 -12.99
CA GLU A 9 -0.75 -9.78 -14.31
C GLU A 9 0.69 -9.26 -14.26
N LEU A 10 0.96 -8.21 -13.48
CA LEU A 10 2.25 -7.52 -13.52
C LEU A 10 3.34 -8.27 -12.75
N THR A 11 2.99 -9.00 -11.69
CA THR A 11 3.97 -9.79 -10.90
C THR A 11 4.51 -11.01 -11.64
N LYS A 12 3.95 -11.36 -12.81
CA LYS A 12 4.51 -12.38 -13.71
C LYS A 12 5.86 -11.95 -14.31
N VAL A 13 6.16 -10.65 -14.34
CA VAL A 13 7.41 -10.10 -14.87
C VAL A 13 8.51 -10.23 -13.82
N LYS A 14 9.61 -10.92 -14.15
CA LYS A 14 10.76 -11.09 -13.25
C LYS A 14 11.29 -9.72 -12.79
N GLY A 15 11.30 -9.51 -11.47
CA GLY A 15 11.74 -8.26 -10.84
C GLY A 15 10.60 -7.28 -10.50
N VAL A 16 9.36 -7.58 -10.87
CA VAL A 16 8.17 -6.82 -10.47
C VAL A 16 7.48 -7.53 -9.31
N GLY A 17 7.54 -6.94 -8.12
CA GLY A 17 6.81 -7.40 -6.94
C GLY A 17 5.59 -6.54 -6.64
N GLU A 18 4.82 -6.95 -5.63
CA GLU A 18 3.63 -6.23 -5.14
C GLU A 18 3.89 -4.75 -4.87
N TRP A 19 4.99 -4.43 -4.18
CA TRP A 19 5.42 -3.06 -3.92
C TRP A 19 5.54 -2.24 -5.22
N THR A 20 6.19 -2.78 -6.24
CA THR A 20 6.36 -2.09 -7.54
C THR A 20 5.01 -1.85 -8.22
N VAL A 21 4.09 -2.80 -8.12
CA VAL A 21 2.72 -2.65 -8.67
C VAL A 21 1.96 -1.55 -7.92
N HIS A 22 2.02 -1.50 -6.59
CA HIS A 22 1.41 -0.43 -5.81
C HIS A 22 1.98 0.94 -6.18
N MET A 23 3.30 1.07 -6.33
CA MET A 23 3.93 2.31 -6.78
C MET A 23 3.44 2.73 -8.17
N LEU A 24 3.30 1.78 -9.10
CA LEU A 24 2.73 2.04 -10.42
C LEU A 24 1.27 2.51 -10.33
N MET A 25 0.46 1.87 -9.47
CA MET A 25 -0.94 2.25 -9.30
C MET A 25 -1.09 3.67 -8.74
N ILE A 26 -0.24 4.06 -7.79
CA ILE A 26 -0.27 5.39 -7.17
C ILE A 26 0.24 6.45 -8.15
N PHE A 27 1.46 6.31 -8.66
CA PHE A 27 2.15 7.39 -9.38
C PHE A 27 1.85 7.45 -10.87
N LEU A 28 1.57 6.32 -11.52
CA LEU A 28 1.30 6.29 -12.97
C LEU A 28 -0.19 6.22 -13.27
N LEU A 29 -0.94 5.38 -12.55
CA LEU A 29 -2.37 5.20 -12.76
C LEU A 29 -3.24 6.12 -11.90
N HIS A 30 -2.64 6.89 -10.99
CA HIS A 30 -3.33 7.87 -10.14
C HIS A 30 -4.51 7.27 -9.38
N ARG A 31 -4.38 6.00 -8.93
CA ARG A 31 -5.41 5.33 -8.16
C ARG A 31 -5.47 5.97 -6.76
N PRO A 32 -6.61 6.50 -6.32
CA PRO A 32 -6.68 7.23 -5.05
C PRO A 32 -6.68 6.32 -3.82
N ASP A 33 -6.99 5.03 -3.97
CA ASP A 33 -7.28 4.14 -2.84
C ASP A 33 -6.38 2.89 -2.77
N VAL A 34 -5.06 3.09 -2.80
CA VAL A 34 -4.05 2.02 -2.69
C VAL A 34 -3.35 2.13 -1.34
N LEU A 35 -3.19 1.01 -0.64
CA LEU A 35 -2.44 0.93 0.61
C LEU A 35 -1.18 0.09 0.42
N PRO A 36 0.01 0.69 0.27
CA PRO A 36 1.25 -0.06 0.06
C PRO A 36 1.78 -0.65 1.39
N SER A 37 1.11 -1.65 1.96
CA SER A 37 1.49 -2.28 3.25
C SER A 37 2.84 -2.99 3.24
N GLY A 38 3.43 -3.22 2.07
CA GLY A 38 4.80 -3.71 1.91
C GLY A 38 5.87 -2.61 1.89
N ASP A 39 5.49 -1.32 1.91
CA ASP A 39 6.43 -0.20 1.92
C ASP A 39 6.92 0.10 3.35
N LEU A 40 8.22 -0.04 3.56
CA LEU A 40 8.83 0.18 4.88
C LEU A 40 8.73 1.64 5.35
N GLY A 41 8.79 2.61 4.44
CA GLY A 41 8.63 4.03 4.76
C GLY A 41 7.22 4.33 5.24
N VAL A 42 6.21 3.82 4.52
CA VAL A 42 4.79 3.97 4.89
C VAL A 42 4.50 3.27 6.22
N CYS A 43 4.97 2.04 6.42
CA CYS A 43 4.79 1.32 7.68
C CYS A 43 5.43 2.05 8.87
N LYS A 44 6.60 2.69 8.69
CA LYS A 44 7.22 3.54 9.72
C LYS A 44 6.42 4.81 9.97
N GLY A 45 5.93 5.48 8.93
CA GLY A 45 5.06 6.64 9.08
C GLY A 45 3.79 6.33 9.86
N VAL A 46 3.16 5.19 9.59
CA VAL A 46 2.01 4.68 10.36
C VAL A 46 2.42 4.35 11.80
N GLN A 47 3.56 3.69 12.01
CA GLN A 47 4.05 3.40 13.36
C GLN A 47 4.16 4.68 14.22
N GLU A 48 4.73 5.74 13.65
CA GLU A 48 4.91 7.04 14.32
C GLU A 48 3.59 7.81 14.50
N LEU A 49 2.69 7.74 13.52
CA LEU A 49 1.40 8.44 13.56
C LEU A 49 0.42 7.83 14.58
N TYR A 50 0.50 6.52 14.84
CA TYR A 50 -0.37 5.77 15.77
C TYR A 50 0.36 5.29 17.04
N PRO A 51 1.43 5.97 17.47
CA PRO A 51 2.42 5.53 18.46
C PRO A 51 2.51 4.02 18.74
N LEU A 52 2.80 3.21 17.72
CA LEU A 52 2.82 1.76 17.85
C LEU A 52 4.16 1.25 18.42
N PRO A 53 4.15 0.21 19.28
CA PRO A 53 5.37 -0.30 19.92
C PRO A 53 6.32 -1.02 18.96
N SER A 54 5.84 -1.42 17.78
CA SER A 54 6.60 -2.10 16.73
C SER A 54 6.05 -1.74 15.36
N LEU A 55 6.78 -2.11 14.31
CA LEU A 55 6.31 -1.95 12.93
C LEU A 55 4.98 -2.71 12.75
N PRO A 56 3.92 -2.06 12.24
CA PRO A 56 2.62 -2.71 12.04
C PRO A 56 2.71 -3.81 10.99
N LYS A 57 2.03 -4.93 11.23
CA LYS A 57 1.85 -6.01 10.25
C LYS A 57 0.86 -5.58 9.16
N PRO A 58 0.82 -6.26 7.99
CA PRO A 58 -0.13 -5.92 6.93
C PRO A 58 -1.61 -5.88 7.36
N GLU A 59 -2.02 -6.79 8.25
CA GLU A 59 -3.39 -6.81 8.79
C GLU A 59 -3.68 -5.58 9.68
N GLU A 60 -2.71 -5.16 10.49
CA GLU A 60 -2.81 -3.97 11.33
C GLU A 60 -2.83 -2.70 10.47
N MET A 61 -2.01 -2.65 9.42
CA MET A 61 -2.02 -1.58 8.42
C MET A 61 -3.41 -1.42 7.81
N ALA A 62 -4.02 -2.54 7.36
CA ALA A 62 -5.35 -2.52 6.77
C ALA A 62 -6.41 -1.97 7.75
N ALA A 63 -6.38 -2.40 9.01
CA ALA A 63 -7.32 -1.93 10.03
C ALA A 63 -7.12 -0.45 10.39
N LEU A 64 -5.87 -0.01 10.61
CA LEU A 64 -5.55 1.37 11.00
C LEU A 64 -5.84 2.37 9.88
N CYS A 65 -5.60 1.98 8.63
CA CYS A 65 -5.74 2.85 7.46
C CYS A 65 -7.13 2.76 6.82
N GLU A 66 -8.07 1.98 7.36
CA GLU A 66 -9.43 1.88 6.81
C GLU A 66 -10.13 3.25 6.78
N ARG A 67 -9.89 4.08 7.81
CA ARG A 67 -10.40 5.46 7.88
C ARG A 67 -9.85 6.41 6.82
N TRP A 68 -8.80 6.02 6.09
CA TRP A 68 -8.25 6.81 4.99
C TRP A 68 -8.96 6.55 3.67
N ARG A 69 -9.83 5.54 3.58
CA ARG A 69 -10.66 5.35 2.39
C ARG A 69 -11.56 6.59 2.15
N PRO A 70 -11.83 6.93 0.87
CA PRO A 70 -11.37 6.27 -0.36
C PRO A 70 -10.05 6.84 -0.90
N TYR A 71 -9.20 7.42 -0.04
CA TYR A 71 -7.99 8.17 -0.42
C TYR A 71 -6.70 7.62 0.24
N ARG A 72 -6.59 6.30 0.42
CA ARG A 72 -5.41 5.68 1.06
C ARG A 72 -4.08 6.04 0.38
N SER A 73 -4.07 6.28 -0.93
CA SER A 73 -2.87 6.70 -1.66
C SER A 73 -2.36 8.09 -1.28
N VAL A 74 -3.21 8.95 -0.72
CA VAL A 74 -2.84 10.31 -0.28
C VAL A 74 -2.28 10.30 1.14
N GLY A 75 -2.72 9.36 1.97
CA GLY A 75 -2.22 9.19 3.34
C GLY A 75 -0.91 8.40 3.42
N ALA A 76 -0.59 7.62 2.38
CA ALA A 76 0.61 6.80 2.26
C ALA A 76 1.85 7.62 1.83
#